data_AF-A0AAU9T9N3-F1
#
_entry.id   AF-A0AAU9T9N3-F1
#
_cell.length_a   1.000
_cell.length_b   1.000
_cell.length_c   1.000
_cell.angle_alpha   90.00
_cell.angle_beta   90.00
_cell.angle_gamma   90.00
#
_symmetry.space_group_name_H-M   'P 1'
#
loop_
_entity.id
_entity.type
_entity.pdbx_description
1 polymer ?
#
loop_
_entity_poly.entity_id
_entity_poly.type
_entity_poly.pdbx_seq_one_letter_code
_entity_poly.pdbx_strand_id
1 'polypeptide(L)'
;MKGRSEGGQKKKVIALVCVVALVLVCVYLFYGSSDHRASAIEYGRKLGLGGGDEDETKQDDSSSSFGLDDGFTPRSFPVCDDKHSELIPCLDRNLIYQMRLKLDLSLMEHYERHCPPSERRFNCLIPPPNGYKVPIKWPKSRDEVWKVNIPHTHLAHEKSDQNWMVVKGDKINFPGGGTHFHYGADKYIASMANMLNFPNNVFNNGGKLRTVFDVGCGVASFGGYLLSSDILTMSLAPNDVHQNQIQFALERGIPASLGVLGTKRLPYPSRSFELAHCSRCRIDWLQRDGILLLELDRVLRPGGYFAYSSPEAYAQDEEDLRIWREMSALVERMCWKIAAKRNQTDGPNTLKLIYDRGLMGAVHSWCEAFSTYPRTYDLLHGWDIISDIKKKGCSEVDLLLEMDRILRPSGFIIIRDKQRAVDLVKKYLKALHWEEVGTKIDSDSDQDSDNVVLVVQKKLWLTSESLRDME
;
A
#
# COMPACT_ATOMS: atom_id res chain seq x y z
N MET A 1 55.85 45.00 40.33
CA MET A 1 55.83 43.71 39.59
C MET A 1 54.40 43.19 39.52
N LYS A 2 53.84 42.99 38.31
CA LYS A 2 52.72 42.08 38.04
C LYS A 2 52.65 41.86 36.52
N GLY A 3 52.71 40.61 36.08
CA GLY A 3 52.94 40.26 34.67
C GLY A 3 51.74 40.54 33.76
N ARG A 4 52.01 41.03 32.55
CA ARG A 4 51.01 41.19 31.48
C ARG A 4 50.77 39.81 30.85
N SER A 5 49.51 39.36 30.83
CA SER A 5 49.18 37.97 30.49
C SER A 5 49.22 37.69 28.97
N GLU A 6 50.28 37.04 28.49
CA GLU A 6 50.33 36.42 27.15
C GLU A 6 49.28 35.30 26.94
N GLY A 7 48.69 34.78 28.02
CA GLY A 7 47.80 33.61 27.97
C GLY A 7 46.52 33.80 27.16
N GLY A 8 46.05 35.04 26.96
CA GLY A 8 44.80 35.32 26.23
C GLY A 8 44.90 35.08 24.72
N GLN A 9 46.03 35.45 24.11
CA GLN A 9 46.23 35.35 22.66
C GLN A 9 46.54 33.90 22.26
N LYS A 10 47.39 33.21 23.05
CA LYS A 10 47.67 31.77 22.88
C LYS A 10 46.39 30.92 22.98
N LYS A 11 45.49 31.20 23.94
CA LYS A 11 44.19 30.49 24.06
C LYS A 11 43.27 30.68 22.85
N LYS A 12 43.20 31.89 22.26
CA LYS A 12 42.41 32.14 21.05
C LYS A 12 42.97 31.43 19.82
N VAL A 13 44.29 31.38 19.66
CA VAL A 13 44.95 30.64 18.57
C VAL A 13 44.72 29.14 18.72
N ILE A 14 44.89 28.58 19.93
CA ILE A 14 44.60 27.16 20.21
C ILE A 14 43.14 26.82 19.90
N ALA A 15 42.18 27.65 20.35
CA ALA A 15 40.76 27.43 20.05
C ALA A 15 40.48 27.46 18.55
N LEU A 16 41.07 28.39 17.79
CA LEU A 16 40.92 28.46 16.33
C LEU A 16 41.50 27.20 15.64
N VAL A 17 42.68 26.75 16.06
CA VAL A 17 43.31 25.51 15.53
C VAL A 17 42.47 24.28 15.86
N CYS A 18 41.91 24.17 17.06
CA CYS A 18 41.00 23.07 17.42
C CYS A 18 39.71 23.08 16.59
N VAL A 19 39.12 24.24 16.31
CA VAL A 19 37.94 24.36 15.43
C VAL A 19 38.26 23.98 13.99
N VAL A 20 39.40 24.46 13.45
CA VAL A 20 39.84 24.08 12.09
C VAL A 20 40.13 22.58 12.00
N ALA A 21 40.78 22.00 13.02
CA ALA A 21 41.02 20.55 13.08
C ALA A 21 39.70 19.74 13.14
N LEU A 22 38.72 20.18 13.94
CA LEU A 22 37.39 19.55 13.98
C LEU A 22 36.66 19.66 12.64
N VAL A 23 36.71 20.81 11.96
CA VAL A 23 36.12 20.97 10.62
C VAL A 23 36.81 20.06 9.61
N LEU A 24 38.15 19.95 9.63
CA LEU A 24 38.90 19.06 8.74
C LEU A 24 38.63 17.58 9.02
N VAL A 25 38.46 17.19 10.30
CA VAL A 25 38.04 15.82 10.66
C VAL A 25 36.61 15.56 10.22
N CYS A 26 35.68 16.49 10.39
CA CYS A 26 34.32 16.36 9.89
C CYS A 26 34.29 16.26 8.36
N VAL A 27 35.07 17.06 7.63
CA VAL A 27 35.22 16.96 6.17
C VAL A 27 35.85 15.62 5.77
N TYR A 28 36.89 15.16 6.48
CA TYR A 28 37.50 13.85 6.22
C TYR A 28 36.53 12.69 6.51
N LEU A 29 35.67 12.78 7.51
CA LEU A 29 34.63 11.78 7.76
C LEU A 29 33.50 11.86 6.70
N PHE A 30 33.13 13.06 6.27
CA PHE A 30 32.06 13.27 5.29
C PHE A 30 32.45 12.85 3.85
N TYR A 31 33.73 13.00 3.48
CA TYR A 31 34.25 12.58 2.18
C TYR A 31 34.97 11.21 2.21
N GLY A 32 35.60 10.84 3.34
CA GLY A 32 36.32 9.57 3.52
C GLY A 32 35.43 8.39 3.93
N SER A 33 34.18 8.63 4.32
CA SER A 33 33.18 7.56 4.51
C SER A 33 32.47 7.14 3.21
N SER A 34 32.97 7.55 2.04
CA SER A 34 32.32 7.32 0.74
C SER A 34 32.76 6.03 0.03
N ASP A 35 33.67 5.24 0.62
CA ASP A 35 34.35 4.12 -0.05
C ASP A 35 33.75 2.72 0.22
N HIS A 36 32.55 2.65 0.81
CA HIS A 36 31.72 1.45 0.83
C HIS A 36 30.34 1.70 0.20
N ARG A 37 30.37 2.28 -1.02
CA ARG A 37 29.21 2.33 -1.90
C ARG A 37 29.33 1.30 -3.00
N ALA A 38 29.13 0.04 -2.65
CA ALA A 38 29.01 -1.06 -3.62
C ALA A 38 27.79 -0.82 -4.53
N SER A 39 28.02 -0.21 -5.68
CA SER A 39 27.04 -0.04 -6.75
C SER A 39 26.73 -1.39 -7.36
N ALA A 40 25.45 -1.76 -7.42
CA ALA A 40 24.98 -3.03 -7.98
C ALA A 40 25.01 -3.06 -9.52
N ILE A 41 26.15 -2.68 -10.13
CA ILE A 41 26.34 -2.54 -11.58
C ILE A 41 27.53 -3.41 -12.08
N GLU A 42 28.23 -4.12 -11.19
CA GLU A 42 29.45 -4.88 -11.56
C GLU A 42 29.32 -6.42 -11.56
N TYR A 43 28.13 -6.96 -11.91
CA TYR A 43 27.96 -8.41 -12.13
C TYR A 43 27.53 -8.81 -13.55
N GLY A 44 27.38 -7.85 -14.46
CA GLY A 44 27.02 -8.10 -15.87
C GLY A 44 28.19 -8.45 -16.81
N ARG A 45 29.46 -8.42 -16.35
CA ARG A 45 30.64 -8.43 -17.23
C ARG A 45 31.68 -9.51 -16.92
N LYS A 46 31.27 -10.67 -16.38
CA LYS A 46 32.20 -11.79 -16.09
C LYS A 46 31.68 -13.19 -16.45
N LEU A 47 31.06 -13.31 -17.62
CA LEU A 47 30.91 -14.56 -18.36
C LEU A 47 31.43 -14.35 -19.79
N GLY A 48 32.67 -14.78 -20.03
CA GLY A 48 33.39 -14.57 -21.30
C GLY A 48 34.86 -14.94 -21.11
N LEU A 49 35.23 -16.17 -21.47
CA LEU A 49 36.59 -16.67 -21.37
C LEU A 49 37.41 -16.29 -22.61
N GLY A 50 38.52 -15.58 -22.39
CA GLY A 50 39.80 -15.82 -23.07
C GLY A 50 39.99 -15.43 -24.55
N GLY A 51 40.67 -14.29 -24.75
CA GLY A 51 41.81 -14.19 -25.68
C GLY A 51 41.56 -13.70 -27.11
N GLY A 52 42.51 -12.91 -27.63
CA GLY A 52 42.65 -12.58 -29.06
C GLY A 52 42.57 -11.08 -29.37
N ASP A 53 43.63 -10.56 -30.00
CA ASP A 53 43.84 -9.14 -30.32
C ASP A 53 43.06 -8.63 -31.55
N GLU A 54 43.06 -7.29 -31.69
CA GLU A 54 42.99 -6.47 -32.92
C GLU A 54 41.69 -6.32 -33.75
N ASP A 55 41.06 -5.15 -33.53
CA ASP A 55 40.75 -4.08 -34.52
C ASP A 55 39.35 -3.91 -35.20
N GLU A 56 39.09 -2.62 -35.50
CA GLU A 56 38.05 -1.94 -36.31
C GLU A 56 36.53 -2.18 -36.13
N THR A 57 35.88 -1.12 -35.58
CA THR A 57 34.54 -0.59 -35.89
C THR A 57 33.33 -1.51 -36.08
N LYS A 58 32.38 -1.40 -35.14
CA LYS A 58 30.94 -1.21 -35.46
C LYS A 58 30.18 -0.52 -34.33
N GLN A 59 29.08 0.13 -34.71
CA GLN A 59 28.27 1.00 -33.88
C GLN A 59 27.00 0.24 -33.45
N ASP A 60 27.01 -0.32 -32.24
CA ASP A 60 25.91 -1.14 -31.71
C ASP A 60 25.11 -0.43 -30.61
N ASP A 61 23.90 0.02 -30.97
CA ASP A 61 22.87 0.47 -30.03
C ASP A 61 22.32 -0.71 -29.19
N SER A 62 23.00 -1.01 -28.09
CA SER A 62 22.55 -2.04 -27.13
C SER A 62 21.45 -1.53 -26.18
N SER A 63 20.29 -1.20 -26.76
CA SER A 63 19.06 -1.12 -25.97
C SER A 63 18.68 -2.52 -25.48
N SER A 64 18.69 -2.75 -24.17
CA SER A 64 18.25 -4.02 -23.57
C SER A 64 16.73 -4.11 -23.53
N SER A 65 16.11 -4.04 -24.72
CA SER A 65 14.74 -4.51 -24.89
C SER A 65 14.72 -6.03 -24.73
N PHE A 66 13.79 -6.54 -23.91
CA PHE A 66 13.47 -7.97 -23.90
C PHE A 66 12.67 -8.30 -25.17
N GLY A 67 13.38 -8.34 -26.31
CA GLY A 67 12.84 -8.83 -27.57
C GLY A 67 12.40 -10.29 -27.38
N LEU A 68 11.12 -10.55 -27.68
CA LEU A 68 10.54 -11.88 -27.62
C LEU A 68 11.07 -12.75 -28.77
N ASP A 69 12.07 -13.57 -28.46
CA ASP A 69 12.39 -14.74 -29.28
C ASP A 69 11.51 -15.92 -28.82
N ASP A 70 10.72 -16.47 -29.75
CA ASP A 70 9.68 -17.47 -29.46
C ASP A 70 10.29 -18.86 -29.18
N GLY A 71 10.83 -19.03 -27.97
CA GLY A 71 11.40 -20.30 -27.52
C GLY A 71 11.97 -20.33 -26.11
N PHE A 72 12.49 -19.21 -25.58
CA PHE A 72 13.16 -19.22 -24.27
C PHE A 72 12.20 -18.94 -23.11
N THR A 73 11.69 -20.01 -22.49
CA THR A 73 11.10 -19.92 -21.15
C THR A 73 12.19 -20.13 -20.10
N PRO A 74 12.45 -19.16 -19.20
CA PRO A 74 13.48 -19.31 -18.16
C PRO A 74 13.09 -20.43 -17.18
N ARG A 75 14.09 -21.18 -16.69
CA ARG A 75 13.85 -22.26 -15.69
C ARG A 75 13.46 -21.72 -14.30
N SER A 76 13.80 -20.47 -14.02
CA SER A 76 13.56 -19.74 -12.78
C SER A 76 13.68 -18.25 -13.07
N PHE A 77 12.89 -17.41 -12.38
CA PHE A 77 13.16 -15.98 -12.30
C PHE A 77 14.24 -15.68 -11.26
N PRO A 78 15.00 -14.57 -11.39
CA PRO A 78 15.87 -14.11 -10.30
C PRO A 78 15.02 -13.73 -9.08
N VAL A 79 15.58 -13.86 -7.88
CA VAL A 79 14.97 -13.38 -6.63
C VAL A 79 15.47 -11.97 -6.36
N CYS A 80 14.58 -11.07 -5.94
CA CYS A 80 14.97 -9.72 -5.54
C CYS A 80 15.70 -9.74 -4.19
N ASP A 81 16.69 -8.87 -4.01
CA ASP A 81 17.35 -8.60 -2.71
C ASP A 81 16.32 -8.32 -1.60
N ASP A 82 16.49 -8.93 -0.43
CA ASP A 82 15.56 -8.95 0.71
C ASP A 82 15.10 -7.55 1.17
N LYS A 83 15.88 -6.48 0.91
CA LYS A 83 15.45 -5.09 1.16
C LYS A 83 14.24 -4.65 0.32
N HIS A 84 13.90 -5.39 -0.72
CA HIS A 84 12.72 -5.20 -1.56
C HIS A 84 11.55 -6.12 -1.17
N SER A 85 11.64 -6.86 -0.05
CA SER A 85 10.57 -7.76 0.43
C SER A 85 9.22 -7.06 0.65
N GLU A 86 9.20 -5.73 0.81
CA GLU A 86 8.01 -4.87 0.91
C GLU A 86 7.81 -3.91 -0.28
N LEU A 87 8.55 -4.07 -1.38
CA LEU A 87 8.50 -3.14 -2.50
C LEU A 87 7.09 -3.03 -3.10
N ILE A 88 6.58 -1.80 -3.14
CA ILE A 88 5.43 -1.39 -3.95
C ILE A 88 5.98 -0.55 -5.10
N PRO A 89 6.16 -1.10 -6.33
CA PRO A 89 6.98 -0.46 -7.36
C PRO A 89 6.56 0.97 -7.72
N CYS A 90 5.26 1.26 -7.73
CA CYS A 90 4.73 2.58 -8.07
C CYS A 90 4.54 3.53 -6.86
N LEU A 91 4.97 3.14 -5.66
CA LEU A 91 4.97 3.97 -4.45
C LEU A 91 6.35 3.94 -3.74
N ASP A 92 7.40 3.58 -4.49
CA ASP A 92 8.78 3.63 -4.01
C ASP A 92 9.28 5.07 -3.99
N ARG A 93 9.64 5.55 -2.79
CA ARG A 93 10.21 6.89 -2.62
C ARG A 93 11.63 6.99 -3.20
N ASN A 94 12.36 5.89 -3.35
CA ASN A 94 13.69 5.91 -3.97
C ASN A 94 13.58 6.22 -5.46
N LEU A 95 12.58 5.67 -6.16
CA LEU A 95 12.30 5.99 -7.56
C LEU A 95 12.13 7.50 -7.80
N ILE A 96 11.42 8.23 -6.91
CA ILE A 96 11.26 9.69 -6.99
C ILE A 96 12.61 10.40 -7.05
N TYR A 97 13.55 10.02 -6.18
CA TYR A 97 14.92 10.56 -6.16
C TYR A 97 15.73 10.13 -7.39
N GLN A 98 15.64 8.86 -7.79
CA GLN A 98 16.35 8.30 -8.95
C GLN A 98 15.87 8.87 -10.30
N MET A 99 14.61 9.30 -10.38
CA MET A 99 14.02 9.96 -11.55
C MET A 99 14.09 11.50 -11.47
N ARG A 100 14.53 12.06 -10.34
CA ARG A 100 14.61 13.50 -10.07
C ARG A 100 13.28 14.23 -10.32
N LEU A 101 12.17 13.60 -9.94
CA LEU A 101 10.83 14.18 -10.13
C LEU A 101 10.71 15.47 -9.32
N LYS A 102 10.21 16.53 -9.96
CA LYS A 102 9.87 17.80 -9.30
C LYS A 102 8.42 17.71 -8.84
N LEU A 103 8.23 17.35 -7.57
CA LEU A 103 6.92 17.15 -6.96
C LEU A 103 6.59 18.28 -5.99
N ASP A 104 5.33 18.72 -5.97
CA ASP A 104 4.84 19.64 -4.96
C ASP A 104 4.54 18.87 -3.66
N LEU A 105 5.38 19.12 -2.64
CA LEU A 105 5.23 18.49 -1.34
C LEU A 105 4.02 19.01 -0.56
N SER A 106 3.56 20.25 -0.83
CA SER A 106 2.36 20.82 -0.20
C SER A 106 1.06 20.16 -0.71
N LEU A 107 1.09 19.66 -1.95
CA LEU A 107 -0.02 18.92 -2.56
C LEU A 107 0.07 17.40 -2.35
N MET A 108 1.01 16.95 -1.51
CA MET A 108 1.22 15.53 -1.17
C MET A 108 1.60 14.62 -2.35
N GLU A 109 2.08 15.18 -3.47
CA GLU A 109 2.43 14.43 -4.69
C GLU A 109 3.48 13.33 -4.46
N HIS A 110 4.28 13.46 -3.40
CA HIS A 110 5.31 12.48 -3.00
C HIS A 110 4.75 11.20 -2.36
N TYR A 111 3.45 11.15 -2.03
CA TYR A 111 2.72 9.94 -1.64
C TYR A 111 1.83 9.39 -2.76
N GLU A 112 1.80 10.05 -3.92
CA GLU A 112 1.07 9.56 -5.07
C GLU A 112 1.82 8.46 -5.82
N ARG A 113 1.04 7.77 -6.66
CA ARG A 113 1.54 6.78 -7.61
C ARG A 113 2.46 7.42 -8.66
N HIS A 114 3.69 6.91 -8.73
CA HIS A 114 4.70 7.16 -9.78
C HIS A 114 5.35 5.83 -10.16
N CYS A 115 5.08 5.30 -11.34
CA CYS A 115 5.57 3.98 -11.75
C CYS A 115 6.94 4.04 -12.44
N PRO A 116 7.78 2.99 -12.29
CA PRO A 116 9.05 2.90 -13.00
C PRO A 116 8.81 2.66 -14.52
N PRO A 117 9.62 3.29 -15.39
CA PRO A 117 9.66 2.93 -16.81
C PRO A 117 10.23 1.51 -16.98
N SER A 118 10.03 0.90 -18.15
CA SER A 118 10.31 -0.52 -18.41
C SER A 118 11.73 -0.96 -18.02
N GLU A 119 12.72 -0.10 -18.25
CA GLU A 119 14.15 -0.34 -17.98
C GLU A 119 14.49 -0.33 -16.48
N ARG A 120 13.56 0.10 -15.63
CA ARG A 120 13.68 0.17 -14.16
C ARG A 120 12.65 -0.71 -13.44
N ARG A 121 11.95 -1.59 -14.15
CA ARG A 121 11.03 -2.56 -13.54
C ARG A 121 11.83 -3.68 -12.85
N PHE A 122 11.35 -4.09 -11.68
CA PHE A 122 11.94 -5.17 -10.91
C PHE A 122 11.43 -6.51 -11.44
N ASN A 123 12.11 -7.05 -12.45
CA ASN A 123 11.74 -8.30 -13.12
C ASN A 123 12.26 -9.52 -12.33
N CYS A 124 11.94 -9.57 -11.03
CA CYS A 124 12.39 -10.59 -10.08
C CYS A 124 11.28 -10.99 -9.11
N LEU A 125 11.38 -12.17 -8.52
CA LEU A 125 10.46 -12.67 -7.49
C LEU A 125 10.75 -12.00 -6.15
N ILE A 126 9.72 -11.46 -5.50
CA ILE A 126 9.85 -10.78 -4.21
C ILE A 126 9.83 -11.82 -3.08
N PRO A 127 10.93 -11.99 -2.31
CA PRO A 127 10.99 -12.99 -1.25
C PRO A 127 10.03 -12.67 -0.10
N PRO A 128 9.49 -13.69 0.60
CA PRO A 128 8.86 -13.50 1.90
C PRO A 128 9.93 -13.13 2.96
N PRO A 129 9.57 -12.42 4.04
CA PRO A 129 10.49 -12.17 5.16
C PRO A 129 11.07 -13.47 5.77
N ASN A 130 12.29 -13.42 6.30
CA ASN A 130 12.92 -14.57 6.96
C ASN A 130 12.04 -15.05 8.13
N GLY A 131 11.72 -16.35 8.14
CA GLY A 131 10.81 -16.95 9.13
C GLY A 131 9.31 -16.68 8.90
N TYR A 132 8.89 -16.18 7.73
CA TYR A 132 7.48 -15.92 7.39
C TYR A 132 6.56 -17.11 7.71
N LYS A 133 5.46 -16.84 8.41
CA LYS A 133 4.44 -17.81 8.78
C LYS A 133 3.17 -17.62 7.94
N VAL A 134 2.46 -18.72 7.67
CA VAL A 134 1.12 -18.63 7.07
C VAL A 134 0.24 -17.74 7.95
N PRO A 135 -0.42 -16.69 7.40
CA PRO A 135 -1.23 -15.76 8.19
C PRO A 135 -2.29 -16.48 9.03
N ILE A 136 -2.52 -15.96 10.23
CA ILE A 136 -3.62 -16.38 11.08
C ILE A 136 -4.92 -16.19 10.29
N LYS A 137 -5.86 -17.13 10.38
CA LYS A 137 -7.11 -17.07 9.60
C LYS A 137 -8.20 -16.28 10.35
N TRP A 138 -9.06 -15.63 9.57
CA TRP A 138 -10.26 -14.95 10.06
C TRP A 138 -11.16 -15.93 10.83
N PRO A 139 -11.84 -15.52 11.92
CA PRO A 139 -11.89 -14.17 12.50
C PRO A 139 -10.75 -13.84 13.47
N LYS A 140 -9.90 -14.80 13.87
CA LYS A 140 -8.81 -14.57 14.85
C LYS A 140 -7.81 -13.52 14.38
N SER A 141 -7.55 -13.49 13.07
CA SER A 141 -6.68 -12.51 12.43
C SER A 141 -7.09 -11.04 12.65
N ARG A 142 -8.37 -10.77 12.96
CA ARG A 142 -8.83 -9.43 13.33
C ARG A 142 -8.04 -8.87 14.51
N ASP A 143 -7.70 -9.70 15.48
CA ASP A 143 -7.15 -9.27 16.77
C ASP A 143 -5.71 -9.74 17.02
N GLU A 144 -5.17 -10.67 16.22
CA GLU A 144 -3.78 -11.11 16.31
C GLU A 144 -3.13 -11.43 14.95
N VAL A 145 -1.85 -11.06 14.79
CA VAL A 145 -1.01 -11.44 13.63
C VAL A 145 0.36 -11.93 14.09
N TRP A 146 1.08 -12.64 13.21
CA TRP A 146 2.48 -13.02 13.45
C TRP A 146 3.41 -11.81 13.37
N LYS A 147 4.28 -11.64 14.38
CA LYS A 147 5.28 -10.56 14.41
C LYS A 147 6.25 -10.65 13.22
N VAL A 148 6.64 -11.87 12.85
CA VAL A 148 7.65 -12.15 11.80
C VAL A 148 7.19 -11.82 10.39
N ASN A 149 5.87 -11.76 10.14
CA ASN A 149 5.32 -11.44 8.82
C ASN A 149 5.45 -9.95 8.45
N ILE A 150 5.77 -9.09 9.43
CA ILE A 150 5.77 -7.64 9.29
C ILE A 150 7.14 -7.11 9.72
N PRO A 151 8.06 -6.87 8.77
CA PRO A 151 9.33 -6.23 9.08
C PRO A 151 9.07 -4.80 9.58
N HIS A 152 10.03 -4.27 10.33
CA HIS A 152 9.95 -2.93 10.95
C HIS A 152 8.85 -2.77 12.02
N THR A 153 8.84 -3.63 13.04
CA THR A 153 7.95 -3.50 14.22
C THR A 153 8.23 -2.27 15.13
N HIS A 154 8.99 -1.27 14.67
CA HIS A 154 9.31 -0.05 15.43
C HIS A 154 8.03 0.71 15.85
N LEU A 155 7.03 0.76 14.97
CA LEU A 155 5.72 1.34 15.27
C LEU A 155 5.04 0.70 16.48
N ALA A 156 5.16 -0.62 16.64
CA ALA A 156 4.59 -1.36 17.78
C ALA A 156 5.30 -1.03 19.10
N HIS A 157 6.55 -0.55 19.05
CA HIS A 157 7.28 -0.04 20.20
C HIS A 157 6.92 1.42 20.47
N GLU A 158 6.96 2.29 19.45
CA GLU A 158 6.63 3.73 19.54
C GLU A 158 5.18 4.05 19.93
N LYS A 159 4.23 3.14 19.65
CA LYS A 159 2.78 3.33 19.93
C LYS A 159 2.25 2.37 21.00
N SER A 160 3.15 1.73 21.75
CA SER A 160 2.80 0.79 22.82
C SER A 160 2.03 1.47 23.96
N ASP A 161 2.35 2.73 24.24
CA ASP A 161 1.68 3.63 25.19
C ASP A 161 0.21 3.91 24.86
N GLN A 162 -0.16 3.87 23.57
CA GLN A 162 -1.49 4.23 23.08
C GLN A 162 -2.44 3.03 22.99
N ASN A 163 -2.02 1.83 23.41
CA ASN A 163 -2.79 0.58 23.29
C ASN A 163 -3.26 0.25 21.85
N TRP A 164 -2.59 0.74 20.81
CA TRP A 164 -2.92 0.37 19.42
C TRP A 164 -2.59 -1.09 19.14
N MET A 165 -1.43 -1.52 19.62
CA MET A 165 -0.81 -2.80 19.32
C MET A 165 0.00 -3.27 20.52
N VAL A 166 -0.13 -4.54 20.90
CA VAL A 166 0.59 -5.15 22.03
C VAL A 166 1.37 -6.37 21.53
N VAL A 167 2.70 -6.28 21.53
CA VAL A 167 3.58 -7.41 21.23
C VAL A 167 3.50 -8.42 22.37
N LYS A 168 3.15 -9.68 22.06
CA LYS A 168 3.12 -10.80 23.02
C LYS A 168 3.84 -12.00 22.39
N GLY A 169 5.09 -12.21 22.79
CA GLY A 169 5.93 -13.27 22.23
C GLY A 169 6.14 -13.09 20.72
N ASP A 170 5.74 -14.09 19.94
CA ASP A 170 5.85 -14.09 18.47
C ASP A 170 4.62 -13.50 17.74
N LYS A 171 3.64 -12.97 18.49
CA LYS A 171 2.45 -12.31 17.94
C LYS A 171 2.36 -10.83 18.30
N ILE A 172 1.59 -10.10 17.50
CA ILE A 172 1.13 -8.73 17.78
C ILE A 172 -0.39 -8.78 17.95
N ASN A 173 -0.90 -8.22 19.04
CA ASN A 173 -2.33 -8.18 19.36
C ASN A 173 -2.89 -6.77 19.09
N PHE A 174 -4.10 -6.68 18.57
CA PHE A 174 -4.83 -5.44 18.32
C PHE A 174 -6.07 -5.43 19.23
N PRO A 175 -6.06 -4.71 20.37
CA PRO A 175 -7.19 -4.74 21.31
C PRO A 175 -8.43 -3.95 20.82
N GLY A 176 -8.46 -3.50 19.56
CA GLY A 176 -9.54 -2.69 18.97
C GLY A 176 -9.64 -1.25 19.48
N GLY A 177 -8.80 -0.87 20.43
CA GLY A 177 -8.66 0.49 20.94
C GLY A 177 -7.62 1.32 20.20
N GLY A 178 -7.43 2.55 20.67
CA GLY A 178 -6.37 3.46 20.23
C GLY A 178 -6.67 4.91 20.62
N THR A 179 -5.93 5.87 20.05
CA THR A 179 -6.10 7.32 20.30
C THR A 179 -7.38 7.91 19.73
N HIS A 180 -8.14 7.13 18.95
CA HIS A 180 -9.47 7.48 18.41
C HIS A 180 -10.58 6.64 19.02
N PHE A 181 -10.25 5.43 19.48
CA PHE A 181 -11.19 4.44 20.01
C PHE A 181 -10.85 4.12 21.45
N HIS A 182 -10.77 5.15 22.31
CA HIS A 182 -10.36 5.02 23.71
C HIS A 182 -11.12 3.93 24.48
N TYR A 183 -12.39 3.72 24.14
CA TYR A 183 -13.27 2.73 24.75
C TYR A 183 -13.54 1.49 23.88
N GLY A 184 -12.92 1.37 22.69
CA GLY A 184 -13.17 0.34 21.69
C GLY A 184 -13.90 0.85 20.44
N ALA A 185 -13.52 0.33 19.26
CA ALA A 185 -14.11 0.71 17.98
C ALA A 185 -15.58 0.28 17.85
N ASP A 186 -15.97 -0.82 18.50
CA ASP A 186 -17.34 -1.30 18.66
C ASP A 186 -18.28 -0.22 19.24
N LYS A 187 -17.86 0.43 20.33
CA LYS A 187 -18.65 1.46 21.00
C LYS A 187 -18.75 2.73 20.17
N TYR A 188 -17.69 3.08 19.43
CA TYR A 188 -17.72 4.19 18.47
C TYR A 188 -18.73 3.92 17.34
N ILE A 189 -18.69 2.73 16.74
CA ILE A 189 -19.64 2.31 15.70
C ILE A 189 -21.08 2.33 16.22
N ALA A 190 -21.33 1.80 17.43
CA ALA A 190 -22.65 1.85 18.06
C ALA A 190 -23.11 3.29 18.36
N SER A 191 -22.20 4.18 18.77
CA SER A 191 -22.50 5.60 18.99
C SER A 191 -22.86 6.33 17.69
N MET A 192 -22.21 6.02 16.57
CA MET A 192 -22.59 6.57 15.27
C MET A 192 -23.94 6.04 14.78
N ALA A 193 -24.22 4.74 14.99
CA ALA A 193 -25.52 4.17 14.67
C ALA A 193 -26.64 4.85 15.48
N ASN A 194 -26.40 5.13 16.76
CA ASN A 194 -27.31 5.89 17.62
C ASN A 194 -27.53 7.33 17.10
N MET A 195 -26.44 8.05 16.80
CA MET A 195 -26.45 9.41 16.25
C MET A 195 -27.23 9.54 14.93
N LEU A 196 -27.21 8.50 14.08
CA LEU A 196 -27.97 8.45 12.83
C LEU A 196 -29.39 7.87 12.99
N ASN A 197 -29.82 7.61 14.23
CA ASN A 197 -31.11 6.99 14.58
C ASN A 197 -31.35 5.65 13.85
N PHE A 198 -30.31 4.83 13.73
CA PHE A 198 -30.41 3.51 13.10
C PHE A 198 -31.01 2.48 14.07
N PRO A 199 -31.86 1.55 13.60
CA PRO A 199 -32.52 0.57 14.45
C PRO A 199 -31.54 -0.24 15.31
N ASN A 200 -31.86 -0.38 16.60
CA ASN A 200 -31.09 -1.17 17.58
C ASN A 200 -29.60 -0.78 17.72
N ASN A 201 -29.22 0.44 17.32
CA ASN A 201 -27.82 0.88 17.20
C ASN A 201 -26.96 -0.02 16.27
N VAL A 202 -27.58 -0.72 15.30
CA VAL A 202 -26.88 -1.56 14.33
C VAL A 202 -26.50 -0.72 13.10
N PHE A 203 -25.20 -0.51 12.90
CA PHE A 203 -24.69 0.42 11.88
C PHE A 203 -25.06 0.01 10.44
N ASN A 204 -25.21 -1.29 10.18
CA ASN A 204 -25.63 -1.86 8.89
C ASN A 204 -27.03 -1.39 8.44
N ASN A 205 -27.89 -0.99 9.40
CA ASN A 205 -29.21 -0.37 9.15
C ASN A 205 -30.11 -1.19 8.20
N GLY A 206 -30.07 -2.53 8.34
CA GLY A 206 -30.85 -3.46 7.52
C GLY A 206 -30.39 -3.53 6.07
N GLY A 207 -29.07 -3.59 5.84
CA GLY A 207 -28.43 -3.69 4.53
C GLY A 207 -28.30 -2.37 3.77
N LYS A 208 -28.54 -1.21 4.43
CA LYS A 208 -28.44 0.11 3.79
C LYS A 208 -27.02 0.67 3.78
N LEU A 209 -26.21 0.36 4.79
CA LEU A 209 -24.76 0.57 4.74
C LEU A 209 -24.11 -0.80 4.54
N ARG A 210 -23.36 -0.96 3.44
CA ARG A 210 -22.62 -2.20 3.12
C ARG A 210 -21.19 -1.94 2.69
N THR A 211 -20.91 -0.79 2.07
CA THR A 211 -19.58 -0.39 1.62
C THR A 211 -19.16 0.94 2.26
N VAL A 212 -17.98 0.93 2.89
CA VAL A 212 -17.42 2.08 3.61
C VAL A 212 -16.03 2.41 3.10
N PHE A 213 -15.74 3.70 2.93
CA PHE A 213 -14.43 4.23 2.59
C PHE A 213 -13.83 4.92 3.82
N ASP A 214 -12.72 4.41 4.34
CA ASP A 214 -12.19 4.80 5.65
C ASP A 214 -10.79 5.44 5.52
N VAL A 215 -10.75 6.77 5.52
CA VAL A 215 -9.56 7.54 5.16
C VAL A 215 -8.74 7.89 6.40
N GLY A 216 -7.43 7.64 6.33
CA GLY A 216 -6.47 7.91 7.41
C GLY A 216 -6.42 6.83 8.51
N CYS A 217 -7.14 5.72 8.36
CA CYS A 217 -7.13 4.63 9.33
C CYS A 217 -6.01 3.62 9.03
N GLY A 218 -4.78 3.93 9.47
CA GLY A 218 -3.58 3.15 9.14
C GLY A 218 -3.70 1.64 9.38
N VAL A 219 -4.05 1.22 10.60
CA VAL A 219 -4.21 -0.21 10.95
C VAL A 219 -5.62 -0.76 10.68
N ALA A 220 -6.50 0.01 10.06
CA ALA A 220 -7.89 -0.35 9.69
C ALA A 220 -8.77 -0.88 10.84
N SER A 221 -8.55 -0.45 12.10
CA SER A 221 -9.35 -0.95 13.25
C SER A 221 -10.85 -0.65 13.14
N PHE A 222 -11.23 0.46 12.50
CA PHE A 222 -12.63 0.76 12.22
C PHE A 222 -13.25 -0.25 11.24
N GLY A 223 -12.62 -0.43 10.07
CA GLY A 223 -13.03 -1.42 9.07
C GLY A 223 -13.05 -2.86 9.59
N GLY A 224 -12.06 -3.24 10.40
CA GLY A 224 -11.97 -4.57 11.00
C GLY A 224 -13.12 -4.93 11.94
N TYR A 225 -13.70 -3.93 12.62
CA TYR A 225 -14.90 -4.13 13.45
C TYR A 225 -16.17 -4.11 12.60
N LEU A 226 -16.24 -3.27 11.56
CA LEU A 226 -17.36 -3.22 10.62
C LEU A 226 -17.59 -4.54 9.85
N LEU A 227 -16.53 -5.30 9.56
CA LEU A 227 -16.64 -6.64 8.97
C LEU A 227 -17.52 -7.61 9.79
N SER A 228 -17.58 -7.43 11.13
CA SER A 228 -18.45 -8.25 12.00
C SER A 228 -19.93 -7.82 11.99
N SER A 229 -20.25 -6.73 11.28
CA SER A 229 -21.60 -6.20 11.07
C SER A 229 -22.03 -6.28 9.60
N ASP A 230 -21.44 -7.20 8.82
CA ASP A 230 -21.65 -7.37 7.38
C ASP A 230 -21.43 -6.08 6.56
N ILE A 231 -20.47 -5.25 7.01
CA ILE A 231 -20.06 -4.02 6.32
C ILE A 231 -18.62 -4.18 5.82
N LEU A 232 -18.47 -4.17 4.51
CA LEU A 232 -17.19 -4.20 3.82
C LEU A 232 -16.58 -2.80 3.83
N THR A 233 -15.37 -2.67 4.37
CA THR A 233 -14.67 -1.38 4.47
C THR A 233 -13.37 -1.44 3.68
N MET A 234 -13.08 -0.39 2.93
CA MET A 234 -11.78 -0.14 2.31
C MET A 234 -11.09 1.01 3.05
N SER A 235 -10.08 0.68 3.86
CA SER A 235 -9.26 1.69 4.56
C SER A 235 -8.14 2.21 3.65
N LEU A 236 -7.95 3.53 3.59
CA LEU A 236 -6.91 4.19 2.80
C LEU A 236 -5.93 4.95 3.71
N ALA A 237 -4.63 4.71 3.54
CA ALA A 237 -3.59 5.53 4.16
C ALA A 237 -2.35 5.68 3.24
N PRO A 238 -1.57 6.76 3.39
CA PRO A 238 -0.30 6.92 2.67
C PRO A 238 0.78 5.96 3.19
N ASN A 239 1.81 5.71 2.37
CA ASN A 239 3.06 5.07 2.80
C ASN A 239 3.94 6.09 3.52
N ASP A 240 3.53 6.49 4.73
CA ASP A 240 4.15 7.57 5.51
C ASP A 240 5.41 7.15 6.27
N VAL A 241 5.99 8.10 7.02
CA VAL A 241 7.19 7.90 7.85
C VAL A 241 7.02 6.84 8.94
N HIS A 242 5.79 6.45 9.26
CA HIS A 242 5.50 5.45 10.28
C HIS A 242 5.47 4.01 9.74
N GLN A 243 5.60 3.82 8.41
CA GLN A 243 5.83 2.59 7.65
C GLN A 243 4.96 1.36 8.03
N ASN A 244 4.37 0.71 7.03
CA ASN A 244 3.72 -0.60 7.19
C ASN A 244 2.43 -0.58 8.04
N GLN A 245 1.85 0.60 8.31
CA GLN A 245 0.53 0.74 8.94
C GLN A 245 -0.53 -0.12 8.23
N ILE A 246 -0.62 0.02 6.90
CA ILE A 246 -1.54 -0.76 6.04
C ILE A 246 -1.15 -2.24 6.01
N GLN A 247 0.14 -2.60 6.12
CA GLN A 247 0.56 -4.00 6.19
C GLN A 247 -0.03 -4.73 7.41
N PHE A 248 -0.16 -4.05 8.56
CA PHE A 248 -0.90 -4.59 9.71
C PHE A 248 -2.37 -4.86 9.38
N ALA A 249 -3.06 -3.94 8.68
CA ALA A 249 -4.44 -4.17 8.25
C ALA A 249 -4.56 -5.39 7.30
N LEU A 250 -3.63 -5.50 6.34
CA LEU A 250 -3.62 -6.59 5.37
C LEU A 250 -3.35 -7.95 6.02
N GLU A 251 -2.33 -8.09 6.89
CA GLU A 251 -2.06 -9.34 7.62
C GLU A 251 -3.21 -9.74 8.57
N ARG A 252 -4.01 -8.79 9.05
CA ARG A 252 -5.27 -9.06 9.79
C ARG A 252 -6.41 -9.57 8.90
N GLY A 253 -6.28 -9.46 7.57
CA GLY A 253 -7.32 -9.79 6.59
C GLY A 253 -8.36 -8.68 6.39
N ILE A 254 -8.04 -7.43 6.74
CA ILE A 254 -8.93 -6.28 6.60
C ILE A 254 -8.62 -5.57 5.26
N PRO A 255 -9.62 -5.27 4.40
CA PRO A 255 -9.34 -4.62 3.12
C PRO A 255 -8.80 -3.21 3.32
N ALA A 256 -7.59 -2.98 2.80
CA ALA A 256 -6.89 -1.73 2.92
C ALA A 256 -6.04 -1.47 1.67
N SER A 257 -5.78 -0.20 1.36
CA SER A 257 -5.03 0.22 0.18
C SER A 257 -4.11 1.40 0.51
N LEU A 258 -3.01 1.50 -0.25
CA LEU A 258 -2.11 2.64 -0.17
C LEU A 258 -2.58 3.76 -1.10
N GLY A 259 -2.59 4.98 -0.59
CA GLY A 259 -2.82 6.18 -1.40
C GLY A 259 -3.10 7.43 -0.57
N VAL A 260 -3.34 8.54 -1.27
CA VAL A 260 -3.55 9.86 -0.69
C VAL A 260 -4.63 10.62 -1.48
N LEU A 261 -5.34 11.51 -0.81
CA LEU A 261 -6.17 12.53 -1.46
C LEU A 261 -5.25 13.73 -1.80
N GLY A 262 -4.70 13.71 -3.01
CA GLY A 262 -3.67 14.65 -3.50
C GLY A 262 -4.13 15.49 -4.69
N THR A 263 -3.43 15.37 -5.82
CA THR A 263 -3.80 15.99 -7.12
C THR A 263 -4.51 14.99 -8.04
N LYS A 264 -4.23 13.69 -7.89
CA LYS A 264 -4.89 12.60 -8.62
C LYS A 264 -6.21 12.19 -7.98
N ARG A 265 -7.19 11.80 -8.81
CA ARG A 265 -8.42 11.14 -8.36
C ARG A 265 -8.10 9.77 -7.77
N LEU A 266 -8.90 9.36 -6.79
CA LEU A 266 -8.87 8.00 -6.23
C LEU A 266 -9.23 6.99 -7.32
N PRO A 267 -8.68 5.76 -7.26
CA PRO A 267 -8.96 4.72 -8.25
C PRO A 267 -10.38 4.17 -8.18
N TYR A 268 -11.24 4.63 -7.27
CA TYR A 268 -12.61 4.12 -7.15
C TYR A 268 -13.54 4.74 -8.20
N PRO A 269 -14.42 3.93 -8.84
CA PRO A 269 -15.53 4.45 -9.64
C PRO A 269 -16.38 5.43 -8.85
N SER A 270 -17.04 6.35 -9.55
CA SER A 270 -17.98 7.27 -8.90
C SER A 270 -19.13 6.48 -8.27
N ARG A 271 -19.62 6.90 -7.10
CA ARG A 271 -20.70 6.23 -6.35
C ARG A 271 -20.37 4.79 -5.93
N SER A 272 -19.14 4.56 -5.47
CA SER A 272 -18.71 3.26 -4.94
C SER A 272 -19.25 2.98 -3.54
N PHE A 273 -19.24 3.96 -2.65
CA PHE A 273 -19.42 3.77 -1.19
C PHE A 273 -20.72 4.38 -0.65
N GLU A 274 -21.35 3.73 0.34
CA GLU A 274 -22.50 4.32 1.06
C GLU A 274 -22.08 5.24 2.22
N LEU A 275 -20.85 5.11 2.74
CA LEU A 275 -20.33 6.02 3.76
C LEU A 275 -18.83 6.24 3.58
N ALA A 276 -18.39 7.48 3.81
CA ALA A 276 -16.99 7.84 3.97
C ALA A 276 -16.72 8.23 5.42
N HIS A 277 -15.57 7.82 5.95
CA HIS A 277 -15.16 8.06 7.32
C HIS A 277 -13.77 8.69 7.34
N CYS A 278 -13.60 9.75 8.13
CA CYS A 278 -12.32 10.34 8.50
C CYS A 278 -12.35 10.66 9.99
N SER A 279 -11.64 9.87 10.78
CA SER A 279 -11.36 10.17 12.19
C SER A 279 -9.94 10.68 12.31
N ARG A 280 -9.76 11.98 12.54
CA ARG A 280 -8.45 12.66 12.64
C ARG A 280 -7.50 12.34 11.47
N CYS A 281 -8.03 12.21 10.26
CA CYS A 281 -7.24 11.79 9.09
C CYS A 281 -6.18 12.80 8.62
N ARG A 282 -6.09 13.98 9.28
CA ARG A 282 -5.15 15.09 8.97
C ARG A 282 -5.24 15.61 7.53
N ILE A 283 -6.37 15.38 6.88
CA ILE A 283 -6.69 15.99 5.58
C ILE A 283 -7.31 17.34 5.86
N ASP A 284 -6.67 18.39 5.36
CA ASP A 284 -7.33 19.68 5.17
C ASP A 284 -8.34 19.52 4.03
N TRP A 285 -9.62 19.48 4.38
CA TRP A 285 -10.74 19.34 3.45
C TRP A 285 -11.16 20.67 2.81
N LEU A 286 -10.69 21.81 3.35
CA LEU A 286 -10.97 23.16 2.86
C LEU A 286 -9.96 23.62 1.80
N GLN A 287 -8.76 23.02 1.78
CA GLN A 287 -7.72 23.31 0.80
C GLN A 287 -8.27 23.38 -0.63
N ARG A 288 -7.70 24.28 -1.45
CA ARG A 288 -8.00 24.38 -2.90
C ARG A 288 -9.51 24.42 -3.16
N ASP A 289 -10.21 25.28 -2.43
CA ASP A 289 -11.66 25.52 -2.51
C ASP A 289 -12.53 24.25 -2.36
N GLY A 290 -12.06 23.27 -1.58
CA GLY A 290 -12.81 22.04 -1.32
C GLY A 290 -12.60 20.92 -2.35
N ILE A 291 -11.55 20.97 -3.18
CA ILE A 291 -11.33 19.96 -4.24
C ILE A 291 -11.29 18.52 -3.72
N LEU A 292 -10.82 18.30 -2.49
CA LEU A 292 -10.80 16.98 -1.86
C LEU A 292 -12.19 16.50 -1.43
N LEU A 293 -13.09 17.42 -1.04
CA LEU A 293 -14.50 17.10 -0.79
C LEU A 293 -15.26 16.79 -2.08
N LEU A 294 -14.91 17.43 -3.20
CA LEU A 294 -15.47 17.07 -4.51
C LEU A 294 -15.07 15.65 -4.95
N GLU A 295 -13.85 15.23 -4.65
CA GLU A 295 -13.42 13.84 -4.89
C GLU A 295 -14.10 12.84 -3.94
N LEU A 296 -14.37 13.27 -2.70
CA LEU A 296 -15.15 12.49 -1.73
C LEU A 296 -16.62 12.30 -2.17
N ASP A 297 -17.28 13.39 -2.59
CA ASP A 297 -18.62 13.38 -3.16
C ASP A 297 -18.71 12.47 -4.38
N ARG A 298 -17.72 12.56 -5.27
CA ARG A 298 -17.64 11.70 -6.46
C ARG A 298 -17.70 10.21 -6.10
N VAL A 299 -16.96 9.74 -5.09
CA VAL A 299 -16.91 8.32 -4.71
C VAL A 299 -18.09 7.88 -3.83
N LEU A 300 -18.84 8.81 -3.25
CA LEU A 300 -20.03 8.53 -2.45
C LEU A 300 -21.29 8.30 -3.33
N ARG A 301 -22.16 7.40 -2.86
CA ARG A 301 -23.49 7.17 -3.45
C ARG A 301 -24.43 8.31 -3.03
N PRO A 302 -25.39 8.72 -3.88
CA PRO A 302 -26.43 9.67 -3.48
C PRO A 302 -27.19 9.17 -2.25
N GLY A 303 -27.31 10.00 -1.22
CA GLY A 303 -27.88 9.60 0.08
C GLY A 303 -26.90 8.85 1.01
N GLY A 304 -25.64 8.72 0.63
CA GLY A 304 -24.56 8.27 1.50
C GLY A 304 -24.14 9.34 2.51
N TYR A 305 -23.27 8.96 3.44
CA TYR A 305 -22.86 9.79 4.57
C TYR A 305 -21.37 10.12 4.54
N PHE A 306 -20.99 11.27 5.09
CA PHE A 306 -19.61 11.54 5.49
C PHE A 306 -19.56 11.71 7.01
N ALA A 307 -18.77 10.88 7.67
CA ALA A 307 -18.44 11.00 9.08
C ALA A 307 -17.04 11.63 9.21
N TYR A 308 -16.99 12.89 9.62
CA TYR A 308 -15.76 13.61 9.97
C TYR A 308 -15.70 13.82 11.49
N SER A 309 -14.61 13.40 12.13
CA SER A 309 -14.41 13.59 13.57
C SER A 309 -12.99 14.04 13.90
N SER A 310 -12.89 15.06 14.74
CA SER A 310 -11.65 15.48 15.43
C SER A 310 -11.67 14.95 16.88
N PRO A 311 -10.51 14.84 17.55
CA PRO A 311 -10.46 14.43 18.95
C PRO A 311 -11.11 15.46 19.90
N GLU A 312 -11.83 14.97 20.90
CA GLU A 312 -12.57 15.77 21.90
C GLU A 312 -11.71 16.85 22.58
N ALA A 313 -10.41 16.59 22.77
CA ALA A 313 -9.46 17.53 23.36
C ALA A 313 -9.32 18.87 22.60
N TYR A 314 -9.74 18.93 21.32
CA TYR A 314 -9.72 20.14 20.50
C TYR A 314 -11.11 20.75 20.26
N ALA A 315 -12.17 20.23 20.91
CA ALA A 315 -13.54 20.72 20.69
C ALA A 315 -13.77 22.20 21.09
N GLN A 316 -12.85 22.80 21.85
CA GLN A 316 -12.86 24.21 22.26
C GLN A 316 -11.77 25.04 21.56
N ASP A 317 -11.01 24.46 20.63
CA ASP A 317 -9.95 25.15 19.92
C ASP A 317 -10.54 26.08 18.82
N GLU A 318 -10.05 27.32 18.75
CA GLU A 318 -10.60 28.33 17.82
C GLU A 318 -10.35 27.97 16.33
N GLU A 319 -9.26 27.27 16.03
CA GLU A 319 -8.92 26.80 14.68
C GLU A 319 -9.87 25.67 14.27
N ASP A 320 -10.05 24.66 15.11
CA ASP A 320 -11.02 23.57 14.85
C ASP A 320 -12.47 24.10 14.76
N LEU A 321 -12.84 25.09 15.59
CA LEU A 321 -14.14 25.78 15.48
C LEU A 321 -14.26 26.65 14.22
N ARG A 322 -13.16 27.16 13.65
CA ARG A 322 -13.15 27.85 12.35
C ARG A 322 -13.30 26.83 11.22
N ILE A 323 -12.46 25.80 11.18
CA ILE A 323 -12.50 24.70 10.22
C ILE A 323 -13.91 24.09 10.18
N TRP A 324 -14.52 23.80 11.34
CA TRP A 324 -15.88 23.26 11.41
C TRP A 324 -16.92 24.17 10.75
N ARG A 325 -16.86 25.49 10.97
CA ARG A 325 -17.79 26.47 10.39
C ARG A 325 -17.62 26.57 8.87
N GLU A 326 -16.39 26.68 8.41
CA GLU A 326 -16.07 26.76 6.98
C GLU A 326 -16.45 25.46 6.24
N MET A 327 -16.18 24.30 6.86
CA MET A 327 -16.59 22.99 6.36
C MET A 327 -18.11 22.88 6.24
N SER A 328 -18.85 23.29 7.28
CA SER A 328 -20.33 23.30 7.27
C SER A 328 -20.85 24.14 6.11
N ALA A 329 -20.34 25.36 5.95
CA ALA A 329 -20.76 26.27 4.89
C ALA A 329 -20.37 25.78 3.48
N LEU A 330 -19.27 25.04 3.34
CA LEU A 330 -18.84 24.46 2.07
C LEU A 330 -19.73 23.27 1.66
N VAL A 331 -19.98 22.32 2.56
CA VAL A 331 -20.85 21.16 2.23
C VAL A 331 -22.29 21.58 1.96
N GLU A 332 -22.80 22.63 2.63
CA GLU A 332 -24.09 23.25 2.31
C GLU A 332 -24.13 23.82 0.88
N ARG A 333 -23.05 24.49 0.42
CA ARG A 333 -22.91 24.94 -0.98
C ARG A 333 -22.80 23.77 -1.98
N MET A 334 -22.33 22.61 -1.53
CA MET A 334 -22.34 21.35 -2.30
C MET A 334 -23.70 20.62 -2.25
N CYS A 335 -24.76 21.26 -1.74
CA CYS A 335 -26.10 20.69 -1.58
C CYS A 335 -26.20 19.53 -0.59
N TRP A 336 -25.21 19.33 0.27
CA TRP A 336 -25.26 18.32 1.33
C TRP A 336 -26.11 18.80 2.51
N LYS A 337 -26.61 17.85 3.30
CA LYS A 337 -27.36 18.11 4.53
C LYS A 337 -26.59 17.53 5.71
N ILE A 338 -26.48 18.30 6.79
CA ILE A 338 -25.87 17.82 8.04
C ILE A 338 -26.85 16.83 8.69
N ALA A 339 -26.58 15.53 8.53
CA ALA A 339 -27.48 14.46 8.98
C ALA A 339 -27.66 14.42 10.51
N ALA A 340 -26.61 14.76 11.27
CA ALA A 340 -26.66 14.99 12.70
C ALA A 340 -25.52 15.93 13.11
N LYS A 341 -25.82 16.99 13.87
CA LYS A 341 -24.79 17.93 14.37
C LYS A 341 -24.56 17.72 15.87
N ARG A 342 -23.88 16.61 16.19
CA ARG A 342 -23.60 16.23 17.57
C ARG A 342 -22.38 17.02 18.12
N ASN A 343 -22.63 17.90 19.09
CA ASN A 343 -21.85 17.88 20.34
C ASN A 343 -22.46 16.82 21.30
N GLN A 344 -23.22 15.85 20.73
CA GLN A 344 -24.50 15.25 21.18
C GLN A 344 -25.66 16.33 21.10
N THR A 345 -26.57 16.45 20.10
CA THR A 345 -27.54 15.52 19.42
C THR A 345 -27.96 15.87 17.93
N ASP A 346 -27.98 14.88 17.01
CA ASP A 346 -29.08 14.42 16.08
C ASP A 346 -29.69 15.21 14.88
N GLY A 347 -30.27 14.43 13.93
CA GLY A 347 -31.17 14.80 12.81
C GLY A 347 -31.76 13.56 12.08
N PRO A 348 -32.90 13.65 11.33
CA PRO A 348 -33.64 12.47 10.82
C PRO A 348 -33.47 12.10 9.32
N ASN A 349 -33.75 10.82 8.99
CA ASN A 349 -33.53 10.18 7.68
C ASN A 349 -34.74 10.16 6.70
N THR A 350 -34.48 10.40 5.41
CA THR A 350 -35.16 9.83 4.22
C THR A 350 -34.18 9.89 3.03
N LEU A 351 -34.05 8.96 2.08
CA LEU A 351 -35.00 8.00 1.50
C LEU A 351 -34.26 6.73 0.94
N LYS A 352 -34.99 5.70 0.51
CA LYS A 352 -34.42 4.43 -0.02
C LYS A 352 -34.16 4.47 -1.54
N LEU A 353 -33.09 3.83 -1.99
CA LEU A 353 -33.00 3.15 -3.31
C LEU A 353 -31.90 2.08 -3.26
N ILE A 354 -32.23 0.84 -3.63
CA ILE A 354 -31.29 -0.28 -3.67
C ILE A 354 -30.95 -0.56 -5.14
N TYR A 355 -29.66 -0.60 -5.47
CA TYR A 355 -29.17 -1.25 -6.68
C TYR A 355 -28.09 -2.28 -6.33
N ASP A 356 -28.02 -3.32 -7.16
CA ASP A 356 -27.49 -4.62 -6.79
C ASP A 356 -25.95 -4.67 -6.72
N ARG A 357 -25.45 -5.60 -5.89
CA ARG A 357 -24.05 -5.99 -5.66
C ARG A 357 -23.08 -4.84 -5.31
N GLY A 358 -22.94 -4.60 -4.00
CA GLY A 358 -21.89 -3.75 -3.42
C GLY A 358 -20.51 -4.40 -3.50
N LEU A 359 -19.95 -4.50 -4.71
CA LEU A 359 -18.56 -4.89 -4.93
C LEU A 359 -17.68 -3.64 -4.87
N MET A 360 -16.66 -3.64 -4.01
CA MET A 360 -15.62 -2.61 -4.05
C MET A 360 -14.67 -2.93 -5.21
N GLY A 361 -14.46 -1.97 -6.11
CA GLY A 361 -13.59 -2.12 -7.27
C GLY A 361 -12.66 -0.92 -7.43
N ALA A 362 -11.45 -1.17 -7.91
CA ALA A 362 -10.48 -0.15 -8.26
C ALA A 362 -10.23 -0.16 -9.78
N VAL A 363 -10.28 1.02 -10.39
CA VAL A 363 -9.79 1.28 -11.74
C VAL A 363 -8.27 1.21 -11.70
N HIS A 364 -7.70 0.30 -12.49
CA HIS A 364 -6.25 0.05 -12.53
C HIS A 364 -5.77 -0.18 -13.96
N SER A 365 -4.53 0.23 -14.23
CA SER A 365 -3.83 -0.09 -15.48
C SER A 365 -3.06 -1.38 -15.30
N TRP A 366 -3.57 -2.50 -15.81
CA TRP A 366 -2.91 -3.82 -15.75
C TRP A 366 -1.56 -3.91 -16.48
N CYS A 367 -1.11 -2.82 -17.11
CA CYS A 367 0.24 -2.64 -17.67
C CYS A 367 1.27 -2.10 -16.64
N GLU A 368 0.83 -1.88 -15.39
CA GLU A 368 1.61 -1.34 -14.28
C GLU A 368 1.33 -2.14 -12.98
N ALA A 369 2.28 -2.14 -12.04
CA ALA A 369 2.15 -2.80 -10.73
C ALA A 369 1.03 -2.18 -9.87
N PHE A 370 0.23 -2.98 -9.16
CA PHE A 370 -0.86 -2.51 -8.31
C PHE A 370 -0.35 -1.81 -7.03
N SER A 371 -1.05 -0.78 -6.56
CA SER A 371 -0.69 0.01 -5.36
C SER A 371 -1.00 -0.73 -4.04
N THR A 372 -0.43 -1.92 -3.87
CA THR A 372 -0.53 -2.72 -2.63
C THR A 372 0.80 -3.37 -2.29
N TYR A 373 0.94 -3.77 -1.03
CA TYR A 373 2.10 -4.52 -0.53
C TYR A 373 2.19 -5.93 -1.16
N PRO A 374 3.39 -6.52 -1.26
CA PRO A 374 3.53 -7.93 -1.57
C PRO A 374 2.72 -8.81 -0.60
N ARG A 375 2.19 -9.94 -1.09
CA ARG A 375 1.44 -10.94 -0.30
C ARG A 375 0.16 -10.38 0.35
N THR A 376 -0.57 -9.53 -0.38
CA THR A 376 -1.86 -8.96 0.03
C THR A 376 -3.01 -9.98 -0.02
N TYR A 377 -3.16 -10.70 -1.14
CA TYR A 377 -4.39 -11.44 -1.45
C TYR A 377 -4.23 -12.96 -1.27
N ASP A 378 -5.26 -13.64 -0.76
CA ASP A 378 -5.34 -15.11 -0.69
C ASP A 378 -5.86 -15.75 -2.00
N LEU A 379 -6.55 -14.97 -2.84
CA LEU A 379 -7.10 -15.40 -4.13
C LEU A 379 -7.00 -14.26 -5.15
N LEU A 380 -6.53 -14.57 -6.36
CA LEU A 380 -6.65 -13.72 -7.55
C LEU A 380 -7.59 -14.39 -8.56
N HIS A 381 -8.43 -13.60 -9.24
CA HIS A 381 -9.25 -14.07 -10.35
C HIS A 381 -9.09 -13.10 -11.53
N GLY A 382 -8.64 -13.63 -12.67
CA GLY A 382 -8.49 -12.90 -13.92
C GLY A 382 -9.44 -13.44 -14.99
N TRP A 383 -10.16 -12.55 -15.66
CA TRP A 383 -11.00 -12.86 -16.83
C TRP A 383 -10.43 -12.10 -18.04
N ASP A 384 -10.09 -12.80 -19.12
CA ASP A 384 -9.50 -12.30 -20.39
C ASP A 384 -8.26 -11.40 -20.23
N ILE A 385 -7.69 -11.35 -19.03
CA ILE A 385 -6.73 -10.32 -18.64
C ILE A 385 -5.40 -10.46 -19.38
N ILE A 386 -4.93 -11.68 -19.62
CA ILE A 386 -3.68 -11.96 -20.34
C ILE A 386 -3.88 -11.60 -21.82
N SER A 387 -5.00 -12.01 -22.41
CA SER A 387 -5.38 -11.63 -23.78
C SER A 387 -5.49 -10.10 -23.94
N ASP A 388 -6.06 -9.40 -22.95
CA ASP A 388 -6.29 -7.96 -23.03
C ASP A 388 -5.04 -7.11 -22.82
N ILE A 389 -4.10 -7.50 -21.95
CA ILE A 389 -2.83 -6.79 -21.84
C ILE A 389 -1.95 -7.00 -23.07
N LYS A 390 -1.98 -8.20 -23.68
CA LYS A 390 -1.29 -8.50 -24.93
C LYS A 390 -1.78 -7.61 -26.08
N LYS A 391 -3.10 -7.44 -26.23
CA LYS A 391 -3.71 -6.51 -27.21
C LYS A 391 -3.26 -5.05 -27.01
N LYS A 392 -2.94 -4.66 -25.77
CA LYS A 392 -2.46 -3.32 -25.40
C LYS A 392 -0.94 -3.14 -25.56
N GLY A 393 -0.22 -4.17 -26.00
CA GLY A 393 1.24 -4.13 -26.14
C GLY A 393 2.00 -4.19 -24.82
N CYS A 394 1.36 -4.70 -23.75
CA CYS A 394 1.95 -4.79 -22.42
C CYS A 394 2.50 -6.19 -22.14
N SER A 395 3.63 -6.27 -21.45
CA SER A 395 4.33 -7.53 -21.13
C SER A 395 3.46 -8.48 -20.31
N GLU A 396 3.21 -9.68 -20.82
CA GLU A 396 2.51 -10.74 -20.07
C GLU A 396 3.33 -11.24 -18.88
N VAL A 397 4.67 -11.21 -18.99
CA VAL A 397 5.58 -11.62 -17.92
C VAL A 397 5.52 -10.65 -16.74
N ASP A 398 5.41 -9.34 -17.00
CA ASP A 398 5.29 -8.32 -15.96
C ASP A 398 4.01 -8.51 -15.15
N LEU A 399 2.89 -8.86 -15.82
CA LEU A 399 1.63 -9.18 -15.13
C LEU A 399 1.75 -10.46 -14.29
N LEU A 400 2.42 -11.51 -14.80
CA LEU A 400 2.63 -12.74 -14.01
C LEU A 400 3.50 -12.50 -12.76
N LEU A 401 4.55 -11.68 -12.88
CA LEU A 401 5.38 -11.27 -11.74
C LEU A 401 4.60 -10.39 -10.75
N GLU A 402 3.74 -9.49 -11.23
CA GLU A 402 2.86 -8.68 -10.37
C GLU A 402 1.81 -9.54 -9.65
N MET A 403 1.19 -10.49 -10.35
CA MET A 403 0.28 -11.48 -9.76
C MET A 403 1.00 -12.32 -8.70
N ASP A 404 2.23 -12.75 -8.94
CA ASP A 404 3.05 -13.43 -7.93
C ASP A 404 3.30 -12.53 -6.71
N ARG A 405 3.75 -11.29 -6.95
CA ARG A 405 4.08 -10.32 -5.89
C ARG A 405 2.91 -10.11 -4.94
N ILE A 406 1.71 -9.84 -5.46
CA ILE A 406 0.55 -9.49 -4.62
C ILE A 406 -0.16 -10.69 -4.00
N LEU A 407 0.08 -11.91 -4.50
CA LEU A 407 -0.52 -13.14 -3.97
C LEU A 407 0.28 -13.71 -2.79
N ARG A 408 -0.44 -14.17 -1.76
CA ARG A 408 0.12 -14.88 -0.61
C ARG A 408 0.65 -16.27 -0.97
N PRO A 409 1.69 -16.76 -0.29
CA PRO A 409 2.03 -18.18 -0.28
C PRO A 409 0.82 -19.04 0.11
N SER A 410 0.64 -20.17 -0.56
CA SER A 410 -0.55 -21.04 -0.50
C SER A 410 -1.84 -20.44 -1.06
N GLY A 411 -1.81 -19.19 -1.56
CA GLY A 411 -2.93 -18.55 -2.23
C GLY A 411 -3.17 -19.10 -3.64
N PHE A 412 -4.37 -18.85 -4.17
CA PHE A 412 -4.82 -19.37 -5.45
C PHE A 412 -4.91 -18.29 -6.53
N ILE A 413 -4.77 -18.70 -7.78
CA ILE A 413 -5.12 -17.89 -8.95
C ILE A 413 -6.07 -18.69 -9.82
N ILE A 414 -7.17 -18.06 -10.23
CA ILE A 414 -8.10 -18.58 -11.22
C ILE A 414 -7.97 -17.69 -12.45
N ILE A 415 -7.61 -18.27 -13.60
CA ILE A 415 -7.47 -17.58 -14.88
C ILE A 415 -8.50 -18.16 -15.83
N ARG A 416 -9.47 -17.33 -16.24
CA ARG A 416 -10.42 -17.62 -17.33
C ARG A 416 -9.99 -16.79 -18.53
N ASP A 417 -9.37 -17.42 -19.51
CA ASP A 417 -8.85 -16.76 -20.70
C ASP A 417 -8.80 -17.79 -21.85
N LYS A 418 -8.42 -17.34 -23.05
CA LYS A 418 -8.26 -18.19 -24.23
C LYS A 418 -7.21 -19.28 -24.02
N GLN A 419 -7.38 -20.44 -24.66
CA GLN A 419 -6.42 -21.55 -24.61
C GLN A 419 -4.96 -21.09 -24.80
N ARG A 420 -4.69 -20.23 -25.80
CA ARG A 420 -3.33 -19.70 -26.07
C ARG A 420 -2.74 -18.88 -24.92
N ALA A 421 -3.58 -18.16 -24.17
CA ALA A 421 -3.17 -17.39 -23.00
C ALA A 421 -2.90 -18.32 -21.81
N VAL A 422 -3.76 -19.32 -21.59
CA VAL A 422 -3.54 -20.37 -20.59
C VAL A 422 -2.25 -21.16 -20.87
N ASP A 423 -1.98 -21.52 -22.12
CA ASP A 423 -0.75 -22.20 -22.54
C ASP A 423 0.50 -21.35 -22.28
N LEU A 424 0.42 -20.02 -22.46
CA LEU A 424 1.48 -19.09 -22.09
C LEU A 424 1.76 -19.15 -20.58
N VAL A 425 0.73 -19.08 -19.74
CA VAL A 425 0.90 -19.17 -18.27
C VAL A 425 1.50 -20.52 -17.86
N LYS A 426 1.05 -21.62 -18.48
CA LYS A 426 1.56 -22.98 -18.21
C LYS A 426 3.09 -23.09 -18.40
N LYS A 427 3.67 -22.36 -19.35
CA LYS A 427 5.14 -22.30 -19.52
C LYS A 427 5.86 -21.78 -18.26
N TYR A 428 5.31 -20.75 -17.61
CA TYR A 428 5.98 -20.06 -16.49
C TYR A 428 5.73 -20.65 -15.10
N LEU A 429 4.80 -21.60 -14.91
CA LEU A 429 4.42 -22.13 -13.59
C LEU A 429 5.62 -22.56 -12.74
N LYS A 430 6.53 -23.33 -13.33
CA LYS A 430 7.75 -23.79 -12.63
C LYS A 430 8.67 -22.64 -12.22
N ALA A 431 8.80 -21.62 -13.05
CA ALA A 431 9.67 -20.48 -12.81
C ALA A 431 9.11 -19.52 -11.74
N LEU A 432 7.78 -19.49 -11.58
CA LEU A 432 7.05 -18.71 -10.58
C LEU A 432 6.80 -19.47 -9.25
N HIS A 433 7.22 -20.74 -9.16
CA HIS A 433 6.88 -21.65 -8.06
C HIS A 433 5.36 -21.85 -7.87
N TRP A 434 4.60 -21.87 -8.96
CA TRP A 434 3.17 -22.17 -8.98
C TRP A 434 2.91 -23.64 -9.35
N GLU A 435 1.82 -24.19 -8.83
CA GLU A 435 1.35 -25.54 -9.06
C GLU A 435 0.01 -25.52 -9.78
N GLU A 436 -0.16 -26.31 -10.84
CA GLU A 436 -1.46 -26.50 -11.46
C GLU A 436 -2.34 -27.39 -10.57
N VAL A 437 -3.47 -26.84 -10.11
CA VAL A 437 -4.50 -27.54 -9.34
C VAL A 437 -5.51 -28.20 -10.28
N GLY A 438 -5.78 -27.55 -11.43
CA GLY A 438 -6.54 -28.15 -12.51
C GLY A 438 -6.81 -27.18 -13.66
N THR A 439 -7.12 -27.73 -14.82
CA THR A 439 -7.55 -26.99 -16.01
C THR A 439 -8.85 -27.60 -16.54
N LYS A 440 -9.81 -26.77 -16.96
CA LYS A 440 -11.03 -27.19 -17.65
C LYS A 440 -11.36 -26.26 -18.81
N ILE A 441 -11.87 -26.84 -19.91
CA ILE A 441 -12.54 -26.06 -20.96
C ILE A 441 -13.85 -25.54 -20.39
N ASP A 442 -14.16 -24.29 -20.70
CA ASP A 442 -15.34 -23.56 -20.22
C ASP A 442 -16.57 -23.88 -21.09
N SER A 443 -17.39 -24.82 -20.63
CA SER A 443 -18.59 -25.29 -21.37
C SER A 443 -19.82 -24.38 -21.24
N ASP A 444 -19.77 -23.37 -20.37
CA ASP A 444 -20.94 -22.55 -20.00
C ASP A 444 -21.08 -21.28 -20.87
N SER A 445 -20.30 -21.14 -21.94
CA SER A 445 -20.45 -20.04 -22.90
C SER A 445 -21.41 -20.42 -24.04
N ASP A 446 -22.57 -19.76 -24.12
CA ASP A 446 -23.53 -19.84 -25.24
C ASP A 446 -22.99 -19.32 -26.60
N GLN A 447 -21.68 -19.09 -26.70
CA GLN A 447 -20.97 -18.71 -27.92
C GLN A 447 -19.69 -19.52 -28.04
N ASP A 448 -19.27 -19.72 -29.29
CA ASP A 448 -18.13 -20.50 -29.79
C ASP A 448 -16.78 -19.96 -29.26
N SER A 449 -16.51 -20.18 -27.96
CA SER A 449 -15.39 -19.56 -27.23
C SER A 449 -14.35 -20.60 -26.81
N ASP A 450 -13.09 -20.33 -27.17
CA ASP A 450 -11.91 -21.15 -26.85
C ASP A 450 -11.43 -20.93 -25.40
N ASN A 451 -12.37 -20.66 -24.50
CA ASN A 451 -12.10 -20.26 -23.13
C ASN A 451 -11.78 -21.45 -22.23
N VAL A 452 -10.80 -21.24 -21.36
CA VAL A 452 -10.25 -22.24 -20.49
C VAL A 452 -10.09 -21.64 -19.10
N VAL A 453 -10.55 -22.38 -18.08
CA VAL A 453 -10.34 -22.06 -16.68
C VAL A 453 -9.15 -22.86 -16.17
N LEU A 454 -8.05 -22.15 -15.90
CA LEU A 454 -6.86 -22.66 -15.21
C LEU A 454 -6.93 -22.24 -13.73
N VAL A 455 -6.76 -23.21 -12.82
CA VAL A 455 -6.60 -22.97 -11.39
C VAL A 455 -5.19 -23.37 -10.98
N VAL A 456 -4.47 -22.44 -10.37
CA VAL A 456 -3.11 -22.66 -9.85
C VAL A 456 -3.01 -22.24 -8.39
N GLN A 457 -2.06 -22.81 -7.66
CA GLN A 457 -1.71 -22.44 -6.30
C GLN A 457 -0.24 -22.00 -6.22
N LYS A 458 0.04 -20.87 -5.58
CA LYS A 458 1.40 -20.41 -5.32
C LYS A 458 1.99 -21.18 -4.14
N LYS A 459 3.13 -21.84 -4.31
CA LYS A 459 3.83 -22.51 -3.21
C LYS A 459 4.52 -21.48 -2.29
N LEU A 460 4.71 -21.83 -1.02
CA LEU A 460 5.70 -21.15 -0.19
C LEU A 460 7.09 -21.61 -0.63
N TRP A 461 7.95 -20.65 -0.93
CA TRP A 461 9.36 -20.85 -1.22
C TRP A 461 10.18 -19.92 -0.32
N LEU A 462 11.40 -20.33 0.00
CA LEU A 462 12.32 -19.65 0.90
C LEU A 462 13.68 -19.49 0.21
N THR A 463 14.39 -18.40 0.51
CA THR A 463 15.75 -18.17 -0.02
C THR A 463 16.75 -19.08 0.67
N SER A 464 17.87 -19.41 0.01
CA SER A 464 18.92 -20.25 0.61
C SER A 464 19.56 -19.64 1.86
N GLU A 465 19.39 -18.34 2.08
CA GLU A 465 19.86 -17.61 3.26
C GLU A 465 18.83 -17.72 4.38
N SER A 466 17.54 -17.49 4.08
CA SER A 466 16.45 -17.72 5.04
C SER A 466 16.36 -19.17 5.55
N LEU A 467 16.84 -20.16 4.77
CA LEU A 467 16.95 -21.56 5.23
C LEU A 467 18.15 -21.79 6.17
N ARG A 468 19.26 -21.05 5.98
CA ARG A 468 20.44 -21.11 6.85
C ARG A 468 20.23 -20.41 8.20
N ASP A 469 19.33 -19.42 8.25
CA ASP A 469 18.90 -18.77 9.49
C ASP A 469 17.93 -19.61 10.35
N MET A 470 17.50 -20.79 9.87
CA MET A 470 16.60 -21.72 10.59
C MET A 470 17.32 -22.94 11.20
N GLU A 471 18.61 -23.13 10.93
CA GLU A 471 19.48 -24.19 11.49
C GLU A 471 20.25 -23.68 12.72
#